data_AF-A0A386TY59-F1
#
_entry.id   AF-A0A386TY59-F1
#
_cell.length_a   1.000
_cell.length_b   1.000
_cell.length_c   1.000
_cell.angle_alpha   90.00
_cell.angle_beta   90.00
_cell.angle_gamma   90.00
#
_symmetry.space_group_name_H-M   'P 1'
#
loop_
_entity.id
_entity.type
_entity.pdbx_description
1 polymer ?
#
loop_
_entity_poly.entity_id
_entity_poly.type
_entity_poly.pdbx_seq_one_letter_code
_entity_poly.pdbx_strand_id
1 'polypeptide(L)'
;MKHLLLICLIFNGNMVFFTRNSRFLTFLSAYNDLALRMKLKIINPIFDTLLPTLEDNWLLGLTDAEGCFNLSLLSNSKAYRLRFIISQKWDVNTIILQHISSILKVGDVSHHSLPNNWNYIVNGVKNTANIIPYFETHLLLSKKKESYNLWKQLRLQLINGDHLNDLSRVEMVKICKYINK
;
A
#
# COMPACT_ATOMS: atom_id res chain seq x y z
N MET A 1 10.86 27.43 12.25
CA MET A 1 12.14 26.73 11.96
C MET A 1 12.27 25.37 12.63
N LYS A 2 12.10 25.22 13.95
CA LYS A 2 12.29 23.93 14.66
C LYS A 2 11.51 22.75 14.06
N HIS A 3 10.24 22.94 13.71
CA HIS A 3 9.42 21.87 13.09
C HIS A 3 9.90 21.49 11.68
N LEU A 4 10.35 22.46 10.88
CA LEU A 4 10.89 22.19 9.54
C LEU A 4 12.21 21.41 9.62
N LEU A 5 13.07 21.78 10.58
CA LEU A 5 14.29 21.03 10.87
C LEU A 5 13.95 19.57 11.22
N LEU A 6 12.97 19.35 12.09
CA LEU A 6 12.56 17.99 12.49
C LEU A 6 12.07 17.18 11.28
N ILE A 7 11.23 17.77 10.42
CA ILE A 7 10.79 17.14 9.17
C ILE A 7 12.00 16.76 8.30
N CYS A 8 12.96 17.67 8.12
CA CYS A 8 14.16 17.39 7.32
C CYS A 8 14.97 16.23 7.91
N LEU A 9 15.16 16.20 9.24
CA LEU A 9 15.89 15.13 9.91
C LEU A 9 15.17 13.78 9.84
N ILE A 10 13.84 13.77 9.89
CA ILE A 10 13.05 12.54 9.79
C ILE A 10 13.13 11.94 8.39
N PHE A 11 13.05 12.76 7.33
CA PHE A 11 12.93 12.24 5.96
C PHE A 11 14.27 12.09 5.22
N ASN A 12 15.32 12.85 5.57
CA ASN A 12 16.60 12.77 4.89
C ASN A 12 17.27 11.41 5.11
N GLY A 13 17.35 10.60 4.03
CA GLY A 13 17.87 9.23 4.08
C GLY A 13 16.84 8.15 4.49
N ASN A 14 15.59 8.53 4.75
CA ASN A 14 14.52 7.60 5.16
C ASN A 14 13.41 7.44 4.12
N MET A 15 13.68 7.81 2.87
CA MET A 15 12.72 7.73 1.76
C MET A 15 12.86 6.39 1.03
N VAL A 16 11.75 5.76 0.67
CA VAL A 16 11.75 4.50 -0.11
C VAL A 16 11.52 4.76 -1.60
N PHE A 17 10.51 5.57 -1.95
CA PHE A 17 10.25 5.89 -3.35
C PHE A 17 11.17 6.99 -3.84
N PHE A 18 11.94 6.73 -4.90
CA PHE A 18 12.82 7.71 -5.54
C PHE A 18 12.09 9.01 -5.90
N THR A 19 10.88 8.90 -6.45
CA THR A 19 10.06 10.07 -6.82
C THR A 19 9.64 10.93 -5.64
N ARG A 20 9.44 10.31 -4.46
CA ARG A 20 9.17 11.03 -3.21
C ARG A 20 10.47 11.62 -2.65
N ASN A 21 11.59 10.91 -2.74
CA ASN A 21 12.89 11.42 -2.33
C ASN A 21 13.28 12.68 -3.12
N SER A 22 13.12 12.65 -4.45
CA SER A 22 13.37 13.81 -5.32
C SER A 22 12.59 15.06 -4.88
N ARG A 23 11.30 14.91 -4.57
CA ARG A 23 10.47 16.02 -4.04
C ARG A 23 10.94 16.51 -2.68
N PHE A 24 11.32 15.58 -1.80
CA PHE A 24 11.87 15.93 -0.49
C PHE A 24 13.20 16.69 -0.62
N LEU A 25 14.08 16.30 -1.55
CA LEU A 25 15.34 17.01 -1.79
C LEU A 25 15.12 18.45 -2.27
N THR A 26 14.10 18.70 -3.10
CA THR A 26 13.69 20.08 -3.44
C THR A 26 13.26 20.86 -2.20
N PHE A 27 12.45 20.26 -1.33
CA PHE A 27 12.05 20.85 -0.06
C PHE A 27 13.25 21.13 0.86
N LEU A 28 14.18 20.18 0.98
CA LEU A 28 15.40 20.32 1.79
C LEU A 28 16.30 21.44 1.26
N SER A 29 16.40 21.60 -0.06
CA SER A 29 17.13 22.71 -0.67
C SER A 29 16.53 24.06 -0.26
N ALA A 30 15.20 24.21 -0.30
CA ALA A 30 14.53 25.43 0.14
C ALA A 30 14.71 25.70 1.64
N TYR A 31 14.66 24.63 2.46
CA TYR A 31 14.98 24.73 3.89
C TYR A 31 16.42 25.21 4.13
N ASN A 32 17.40 24.66 3.40
CA ASN A 32 18.80 25.04 3.53
C ASN A 32 19.05 26.50 3.13
N ASP A 33 18.42 27.00 2.07
CA ASP A 33 18.49 28.42 1.69
C ASP A 33 17.98 29.31 2.84
N LEU A 34 16.84 28.97 3.43
CA LEU A 34 16.30 29.69 4.58
C LEU A 34 17.23 29.61 5.80
N ALA A 35 17.81 28.44 6.08
CA ALA A 35 18.75 28.24 7.17
C ALA A 35 19.98 29.13 7.02
N LEU A 36 20.54 29.25 5.81
CA LEU A 36 21.68 30.12 5.51
C LEU A 36 21.36 31.60 5.78
N ARG A 37 20.20 32.10 5.31
CA ARG A 37 19.76 33.48 5.58
C ARG A 37 19.62 33.78 7.07
N MET A 38 19.25 32.76 7.84
CA MET A 38 19.13 32.83 9.31
C MET A 38 20.43 32.50 10.06
N LYS A 39 21.54 32.26 9.35
CA LYS A 39 22.85 31.87 9.92
C LYS A 39 22.78 30.58 10.76
N LEU A 40 21.93 29.63 10.35
CA LEU A 40 21.80 28.30 10.95
C LEU A 40 22.60 27.26 10.15
N LYS A 41 22.88 26.11 10.77
CA LYS A 41 23.54 24.98 10.09
C LYS A 41 22.60 24.33 9.06
N ILE A 42 23.12 24.10 7.86
CA ILE A 42 22.43 23.36 6.79
C ILE A 42 22.51 21.84 7.01
N ILE A 43 21.66 21.12 6.29
CA ILE A 43 21.64 19.65 6.27
C ILE A 43 22.18 19.16 4.93
N ASN A 44 23.14 18.25 4.95
CA ASN A 44 23.65 17.63 3.74
C ASN A 44 22.60 16.63 3.19
N PRO A 45 22.22 16.72 1.91
CA PRO A 45 21.24 15.81 1.33
C PRO A 45 21.77 14.37 1.27
N ILE A 46 20.92 13.41 1.59
CA ILE A 46 21.15 11.97 1.37
C ILE A 46 20.31 11.55 0.16
N PHE A 47 20.97 11.03 -0.87
CA PHE A 47 20.33 10.67 -2.14
C PHE A 47 19.81 9.23 -2.17
N ASP A 48 20.40 8.35 -1.35
CA ASP A 48 20.04 6.94 -1.29
C ASP A 48 18.61 6.76 -0.76
N THR A 49 17.95 5.72 -1.26
CA THR A 49 16.62 5.29 -0.83
C THR A 49 16.68 3.95 -0.13
N LEU A 50 15.77 3.73 0.82
CA LEU A 50 15.63 2.47 1.53
C LEU A 50 14.79 1.47 0.74
N LEU A 51 14.98 0.19 1.04
CA LEU A 51 14.05 -0.87 0.64
C LEU A 51 13.14 -1.22 1.81
N PRO A 52 11.84 -1.48 1.55
CA PRO A 52 10.93 -1.83 2.62
C PRO A 52 11.13 -3.27 3.11
N THR A 53 10.75 -3.50 4.36
CA THR A 53 10.85 -4.81 5.03
C THR A 53 9.47 -5.27 5.51
N LEU A 54 9.40 -6.50 6.03
CA LEU A 54 8.21 -7.00 6.75
C LEU A 54 8.37 -6.91 8.27
N GLU A 55 9.48 -6.34 8.76
CA GLU A 55 9.84 -6.26 10.18
C GLU A 55 9.39 -4.93 10.82
N ASP A 56 8.90 -4.01 10.00
CA ASP A 56 8.46 -2.68 10.41
C ASP A 56 7.08 -2.30 9.85
N ASN A 57 6.60 -1.13 10.27
CA ASN A 57 5.29 -0.58 9.89
C ASN A 57 5.30 0.17 8.55
N TRP A 58 6.37 0.12 7.75
CA TRP A 58 6.43 0.90 6.52
C TRP A 58 5.42 0.42 5.49
N LEU A 59 5.35 -0.91 5.25
CA LEU A 59 4.39 -1.48 4.30
C LEU A 59 2.94 -1.29 4.79
N LEU A 60 2.74 -1.31 6.11
CA LEU A 60 1.47 -0.96 6.74
C LEU A 60 1.07 0.48 6.41
N GLY A 61 1.98 1.44 6.59
CA GLY A 61 1.74 2.85 6.27
C GLY A 61 1.48 3.08 4.78
N LEU A 62 2.22 2.40 3.90
CA LEU A 62 1.96 2.42 2.47
C LEU A 62 0.57 1.84 2.15
N THR A 63 0.18 0.74 2.81
CA THR A 63 -1.14 0.13 2.63
C THR A 63 -2.24 1.08 3.09
N ASP A 64 -2.08 1.72 4.25
CA ASP A 64 -3.02 2.73 4.75
C ASP A 64 -3.20 3.88 3.73
N ALA A 65 -2.11 4.34 3.11
CA ALA A 65 -2.16 5.41 2.11
C ALA A 65 -2.72 4.96 0.74
N GLU A 66 -2.16 3.91 0.14
CA GLU A 66 -2.32 3.57 -1.30
C GLU A 66 -2.86 2.15 -1.52
N GLY A 67 -2.97 1.33 -0.47
CA GLY A 67 -3.48 -0.04 -0.55
C GLY A 67 -4.99 -0.11 -0.76
N CYS A 68 -5.46 -1.18 -1.38
CA CYS A 68 -6.87 -1.45 -1.64
C CYS A 68 -7.19 -2.92 -1.39
N PHE A 69 -8.16 -3.16 -0.50
CA PHE A 69 -8.76 -4.47 -0.28
C PHE A 69 -10.03 -4.58 -1.14
N ASN A 70 -10.09 -5.56 -2.02
CA ASN A 70 -11.18 -5.67 -2.98
C ASN A 70 -11.73 -7.09 -3.03
N LEU A 71 -13.06 -7.19 -3.01
CA LEU A 71 -13.78 -8.39 -3.43
C LEU A 71 -14.82 -7.99 -4.47
N SER A 72 -14.86 -8.70 -5.58
CA SER A 72 -15.91 -8.58 -6.60
C SER A 72 -16.48 -9.96 -6.91
N LEU A 73 -17.77 -10.13 -6.68
CA LEU A 73 -18.55 -11.29 -7.10
C LEU A 73 -19.06 -11.02 -8.53
N LEU A 74 -18.74 -11.88 -9.49
CA LEU A 74 -19.15 -11.68 -10.88
C LEU A 74 -20.66 -11.85 -11.01
N SER A 75 -21.32 -11.01 -11.82
CA SER A 75 -22.77 -11.06 -12.01
C SER A 75 -23.22 -12.18 -12.95
N ASN A 76 -22.35 -12.61 -13.86
CA ASN A 76 -22.65 -13.58 -14.91
C ASN A 76 -22.25 -15.03 -14.57
N SER A 77 -21.69 -15.27 -13.39
CA SER A 77 -21.24 -16.60 -12.95
C SER A 77 -21.09 -16.64 -11.43
N LYS A 78 -20.82 -17.82 -10.87
CA LYS A 78 -20.48 -17.95 -9.44
C LYS A 78 -19.05 -17.49 -9.12
N ALA A 79 -18.25 -17.15 -10.13
CA ALA A 79 -16.86 -16.72 -9.94
C ALA A 79 -16.74 -15.41 -9.13
N TYR A 80 -15.52 -15.15 -8.66
CA TYR A 80 -15.16 -13.99 -7.85
C TYR A 80 -13.73 -13.51 -8.13
N ARG A 81 -13.41 -12.30 -7.66
CA ARG A 81 -12.07 -11.71 -7.65
C ARG A 81 -11.79 -11.15 -6.26
N LEU A 82 -10.98 -11.85 -5.47
CA LEU A 82 -10.49 -11.41 -4.16
C LEU A 82 -9.07 -10.88 -4.33
N ARG A 83 -8.85 -9.59 -4.11
CA ARG A 83 -7.57 -8.93 -4.37
C ARG A 83 -7.12 -8.04 -3.22
N PHE A 84 -5.82 -8.04 -3.00
CA PHE A 84 -5.09 -6.94 -2.36
C PHE A 84 -4.27 -6.23 -3.44
N ILE A 85 -4.32 -4.90 -3.47
CA ILE A 85 -3.73 -4.08 -4.52
C ILE A 85 -2.96 -2.93 -3.88
N ILE A 86 -1.75 -2.64 -4.36
CA ILE A 86 -1.05 -1.38 -4.10
C ILE A 86 -0.79 -0.74 -5.46
N SER A 87 -1.20 0.52 -5.64
CA SER A 87 -1.00 1.25 -6.88
C SER A 87 0.11 2.30 -6.73
N GLN A 88 0.93 2.49 -7.76
CA GLN A 88 1.81 3.65 -7.86
C GLN A 88 1.94 4.20 -9.28
N LYS A 89 2.20 5.50 -9.33
CA LYS A 89 2.48 6.21 -10.58
C LYS A 89 3.97 6.11 -10.92
N TRP A 90 4.26 6.14 -12.21
CA TRP A 90 5.57 6.14 -12.86
C TRP A 90 6.36 4.83 -12.75
N ASP A 91 6.96 4.46 -13.88
CA ASP A 91 7.69 3.20 -14.05
C ASP A 91 8.86 3.06 -13.08
N VAL A 92 9.52 4.17 -12.71
CA VAL A 92 10.63 4.16 -11.73
C VAL A 92 10.22 3.64 -10.35
N ASN A 93 8.93 3.74 -9.97
CA ASN A 93 8.46 3.21 -8.68
C ASN A 93 8.14 1.71 -8.75
N THR A 94 8.14 1.08 -9.93
CA THR A 94 7.81 -0.35 -10.08
C THR A 94 8.82 -1.26 -9.39
N ILE A 95 10.08 -0.85 -9.30
CA ILE A 95 11.12 -1.62 -8.61
C ILE A 95 10.77 -1.87 -7.13
N ILE A 96 10.14 -0.88 -6.47
CA ILE A 96 9.65 -1.04 -5.09
C ILE A 96 8.46 -1.99 -5.04
N LEU A 97 7.54 -1.93 -6.01
CA LEU A 97 6.42 -2.87 -6.10
C LEU A 97 6.91 -4.32 -6.33
N GLN A 98 7.91 -4.50 -7.17
CA GLN A 98 8.54 -5.80 -7.44
C GLN A 98 9.27 -6.32 -6.19
N HIS A 99 9.96 -5.44 -5.47
CA HIS A 99 10.57 -5.79 -4.19
C HIS A 99 9.52 -6.21 -3.14
N ILE A 100 8.39 -5.50 -3.05
CA ILE A 100 7.26 -5.89 -2.18
C ILE A 100 6.72 -7.28 -2.55
N SER A 101 6.53 -7.56 -3.84
CA SER A 101 6.14 -8.90 -4.34
C SER A 101 7.14 -9.97 -3.89
N SER A 102 8.45 -9.69 -4.02
CA SER A 102 9.53 -10.60 -3.63
C SER A 102 9.52 -10.92 -2.13
N ILE A 103 9.46 -9.91 -1.27
CA ILE A 103 9.48 -10.12 0.19
C ILE A 103 8.20 -10.78 0.71
N LEU A 104 7.04 -10.50 0.10
CA LEU A 104 5.76 -11.19 0.40
C LEU A 104 5.66 -12.56 -0.28
N LYS A 105 6.59 -12.89 -1.19
CA LYS A 105 6.65 -14.14 -1.97
C LYS A 105 5.35 -14.46 -2.72
N VAL A 106 4.62 -13.41 -3.12
CA VAL A 106 3.33 -13.55 -3.79
C VAL A 106 2.95 -12.29 -4.55
N GLY A 107 2.13 -12.47 -5.60
CA GLY A 107 1.51 -11.39 -6.35
C GLY A 107 2.42 -10.84 -7.44
N ASP A 108 1.80 -10.15 -8.39
CA ASP A 108 2.45 -9.72 -9.62
C ASP A 108 2.34 -8.20 -9.79
N VAL A 109 3.33 -7.62 -10.49
CA VAL A 109 3.31 -6.21 -10.87
C VAL A 109 2.85 -6.09 -12.32
N SER A 110 1.78 -5.33 -12.55
CA SER A 110 1.22 -5.13 -13.89
C SER A 110 0.78 -3.69 -14.11
N HIS A 111 0.62 -3.29 -15.37
CA HIS A 111 0.06 -1.99 -15.70
C HIS A 111 -1.36 -1.83 -15.13
N HIS A 112 -1.66 -0.63 -14.62
CA HIS A 112 -3.02 -0.18 -14.37
C HIS A 112 -3.64 0.29 -15.69
N SER A 113 -4.97 0.36 -15.76
CA SER A 113 -5.69 0.93 -16.92
C SER A 113 -5.43 2.42 -17.15
N LEU A 114 -4.83 3.11 -16.18
CA LEU A 114 -4.51 4.52 -16.26
C LEU A 114 -3.06 4.64 -16.74
N PRO A 115 -2.76 5.53 -17.70
CA PRO A 115 -1.40 5.69 -18.21
C PRO A 115 -0.39 5.94 -17.08
N ASN A 116 0.80 5.35 -17.20
CA ASN A 116 1.90 5.48 -16.23
C ASN A 116 1.53 5.11 -14.79
N ASN A 117 0.54 4.24 -14.59
CA ASN A 117 0.21 3.69 -13.28
C ASN A 117 0.43 2.17 -13.31
N TRP A 118 0.89 1.65 -12.18
CA TRP A 118 1.23 0.25 -11.98
C TRP A 118 0.57 -0.26 -10.73
N ASN A 119 0.24 -1.55 -10.73
CA ASN A 119 -0.34 -2.24 -9.59
C ASN A 119 0.56 -3.39 -9.19
N TYR A 120 0.84 -3.50 -7.90
CA TYR A 120 1.12 -4.79 -7.27
C TYR A 120 -0.22 -5.44 -6.90
N ILE A 121 -0.46 -6.67 -7.34
CA ILE A 121 -1.74 -7.38 -7.15
C ILE A 121 -1.50 -8.78 -6.56
N VAL A 122 -2.11 -9.05 -5.41
CA VAL A 122 -2.26 -10.40 -4.86
C VAL A 122 -3.69 -10.86 -5.09
N ASN A 123 -3.88 -11.83 -5.98
CA ASN A 123 -5.22 -12.29 -6.40
C ASN A 123 -5.51 -13.73 -5.95
N GLY A 124 -6.71 -13.94 -5.41
CA GLY A 124 -7.26 -15.24 -5.05
C GLY A 124 -7.03 -15.63 -3.59
N VAL A 125 -7.90 -16.51 -3.07
CA VAL A 125 -7.91 -16.96 -1.66
C VAL A 125 -6.59 -17.60 -1.24
N LYS A 126 -5.98 -18.42 -2.10
CA LYS A 126 -4.70 -19.08 -1.84
C LYS A 126 -3.58 -18.06 -1.66
N ASN A 127 -3.41 -17.17 -2.63
CA ASN A 127 -2.31 -16.19 -2.64
C ASN A 127 -2.45 -15.15 -1.53
N THR A 128 -3.66 -14.67 -1.30
CA THR A 128 -3.97 -13.72 -0.21
C THR A 128 -3.72 -14.29 1.18
N ALA A 129 -3.55 -15.62 1.34
CA ALA A 129 -3.13 -16.18 2.62
C ALA A 129 -1.75 -15.67 3.07
N ASN A 130 -0.84 -15.41 2.11
CA ASN A 130 0.55 -15.03 2.41
C ASN A 130 0.68 -13.62 2.98
N ILE A 131 -0.29 -12.73 2.74
CA ILE A 131 -0.24 -11.35 3.26
C ILE A 131 -0.89 -11.21 4.64
N ILE A 132 -1.74 -12.17 5.04
CA ILE A 132 -2.45 -12.11 6.33
C ILE A 132 -1.48 -12.00 7.51
N PRO A 133 -0.41 -12.81 7.63
CA PRO A 133 0.50 -12.74 8.79
C PRO A 133 1.08 -11.35 9.05
N TYR A 134 1.38 -10.59 7.99
CA TYR A 134 1.88 -9.22 8.13
C TYR A 134 0.85 -8.29 8.78
N PHE A 135 -0.41 -8.35 8.33
CA PHE A 135 -1.48 -7.49 8.87
C PHE A 135 -2.05 -7.95 10.22
N GLU A 136 -1.75 -9.19 10.64
CA GLU A 136 -2.04 -9.64 12.01
C GLU A 136 -0.98 -9.17 13.02
N THR A 137 0.25 -8.98 12.57
CA THR A 137 1.37 -8.50 13.41
C THR A 137 1.50 -6.98 13.39
N HIS A 138 1.10 -6.33 12.29
CA HIS A 138 1.11 -4.88 12.10
C HIS A 138 -0.33 -4.41 11.86
N LEU A 139 -0.89 -3.69 12.83
CA LEU A 139 -2.32 -3.35 12.82
C LEU A 139 -2.57 -2.04 12.07
N LEU A 140 -3.40 -2.09 11.02
CA LEU A 140 -3.86 -0.89 10.32
C LEU A 140 -4.55 0.05 11.30
N LEU A 141 -4.24 1.36 11.21
CA LEU A 141 -4.73 2.36 12.16
C LEU A 141 -5.82 3.24 11.57
N SER A 142 -5.87 3.35 10.23
CA SER A 142 -6.88 4.15 9.55
C SER A 142 -8.22 3.41 9.40
N LYS A 143 -9.19 4.06 8.75
CA LYS A 143 -10.44 3.41 8.29
C LYS A 143 -10.19 2.16 7.45
N LYS A 144 -9.00 2.03 6.84
CA LYS A 144 -8.61 0.84 6.08
C LYS A 144 -8.53 -0.43 6.92
N LYS A 145 -8.44 -0.31 8.25
CA LYS A 145 -8.63 -1.42 9.19
C LYS A 145 -10.00 -2.08 9.02
N GLU A 146 -11.05 -1.28 8.87
CA GLU A 146 -12.41 -1.78 8.67
C GLU A 146 -12.53 -2.48 7.31
N SER A 147 -11.90 -1.90 6.27
CA SER A 147 -11.79 -2.53 4.95
C SER A 147 -11.11 -3.89 5.00
N TYR A 148 -9.97 -3.97 5.69
CA TYR A 148 -9.24 -5.22 5.88
C TYR A 148 -10.08 -6.26 6.63
N ASN A 149 -10.73 -5.88 7.72
CA ASN A 149 -11.54 -6.79 8.53
C ASN A 149 -12.72 -7.38 7.74
N LEU A 150 -13.48 -6.53 7.03
CA LEU A 150 -14.57 -6.96 6.16
C LEU A 150 -14.07 -7.88 5.04
N TRP A 151 -12.95 -7.51 4.41
CA TRP A 151 -12.33 -8.31 3.36
C TRP A 151 -11.84 -9.67 3.86
N LYS A 152 -11.22 -9.72 5.05
CA LYS A 152 -10.78 -10.95 5.73
C LYS A 152 -11.96 -11.84 6.10
N GLN A 153 -13.06 -11.27 6.60
CA GLN A 153 -14.30 -11.99 6.87
C GLN A 153 -14.87 -12.61 5.58
N LEU A 154 -15.01 -11.82 4.51
CA LEU A 154 -15.52 -12.30 3.23
C LEU A 154 -14.60 -13.36 2.61
N ARG A 155 -13.29 -13.27 2.81
CA ARG A 155 -12.33 -14.32 2.42
C ARG A 155 -12.65 -15.65 3.08
N LEU A 156 -13.06 -15.68 4.35
CA LEU A 156 -13.47 -16.92 5.03
C LEU A 156 -14.75 -17.50 4.41
N GLN A 157 -15.72 -16.66 4.08
CA GLN A 157 -16.95 -17.08 3.38
C GLN A 157 -16.65 -17.66 1.99
N LEU A 158 -15.66 -17.12 1.27
CA LEU A 158 -15.19 -17.71 0.01
C LEU A 158 -14.58 -19.09 0.20
N ILE A 159 -13.79 -19.30 1.27
CA ILE A 159 -13.22 -20.61 1.62
C ILE A 159 -14.31 -21.64 1.91
N ASN A 160 -15.36 -21.23 2.62
CA ASN A 160 -16.49 -22.10 2.96
C ASN A 160 -17.41 -22.42 1.77
N GLY A 161 -17.23 -21.75 0.63
CA GLY A 161 -18.06 -21.97 -0.55
C GLY A 161 -19.37 -21.17 -0.57
N ASP A 162 -19.58 -20.23 0.36
CA ASP A 162 -20.83 -19.48 0.50
C ASP A 162 -21.24 -18.79 -0.81
N HIS A 163 -20.26 -18.25 -1.54
CA HIS A 163 -20.47 -17.61 -2.85
C HIS A 163 -21.12 -18.52 -3.93
N LEU A 164 -21.15 -19.83 -3.73
CA LEU A 164 -21.81 -20.80 -4.62
C LEU A 164 -23.32 -20.87 -4.37
N ASN A 165 -23.78 -20.61 -3.14
CA ASN A 165 -25.18 -20.59 -2.76
C ASN A 165 -25.82 -19.21 -3.04
N ASP A 166 -27.01 -19.18 -3.63
CA ASP A 166 -27.63 -17.93 -4.09
C ASP A 166 -28.01 -16.95 -2.98
N LEU A 167 -28.53 -17.44 -1.86
CA LEU A 167 -28.95 -16.61 -0.74
C LEU A 167 -27.75 -15.94 -0.06
N SER A 168 -26.75 -16.74 0.30
CA SER A 168 -25.53 -16.22 0.92
C SER A 168 -24.73 -15.34 -0.05
N ARG A 169 -24.68 -15.66 -1.34
CA ARG A 169 -24.07 -14.79 -2.35
C ARG A 169 -24.72 -13.41 -2.41
N VAL A 170 -26.05 -13.31 -2.33
CA VAL A 170 -26.75 -12.01 -2.32
C VAL A 170 -26.31 -11.18 -1.12
N GLU A 171 -26.19 -11.78 0.07
CA GLU A 171 -25.69 -11.09 1.26
C GLU A 171 -24.22 -10.68 1.10
N MET A 172 -23.37 -11.56 0.57
CA MET A 172 -21.97 -11.21 0.28
C MET A 172 -21.85 -10.01 -0.66
N VAL A 173 -22.68 -9.94 -1.71
CA VAL A 173 -22.71 -8.79 -2.64
C VAL A 173 -23.03 -7.50 -1.90
N LYS A 174 -23.96 -7.52 -0.94
CA LYS A 174 -24.29 -6.34 -0.12
C LYS A 174 -23.09 -5.93 0.73
N ILE A 175 -22.45 -6.85 1.43
CA ILE A 175 -21.31 -6.59 2.31
C ILE A 175 -20.11 -6.06 1.50
N CYS A 176 -19.84 -6.61 0.32
CA CYS A 176 -18.74 -6.17 -0.55
C CYS A 176 -18.77 -4.66 -0.85
N LYS A 177 -19.96 -4.04 -0.90
CA LYS A 177 -20.12 -2.60 -1.16
C LYS A 177 -19.61 -1.71 -0.02
N TYR A 178 -19.34 -2.28 1.15
CA TYR A 178 -18.89 -1.56 2.34
C TYR A 178 -17.39 -1.73 2.61
N ILE A 179 -16.68 -2.56 1.85
CA ILE A 179 -15.25 -2.79 2.09
C ILE A 179 -14.46 -1.46 2.08
N ASN A 180 -14.68 -0.59 1.09
CA ASN A 180 -13.92 0.66 0.95
C ASN A 180 -14.81 1.91 1.05
N LYS A 181 -15.87 1.87 1.88
CA LYS A 181 -16.74 3.02 2.13
C LYS A 181 -16.24 3.90 3.28
#